data_AF-A0A2E0HVE6-F1
#
_entry.id   AF-A0A2E0HVE6-F1
#
_cell.length_a   1.000
_cell.length_b   1.000
_cell.length_c   1.000
_cell.angle_alpha   90.00
_cell.angle_beta   90.00
_cell.angle_gamma   90.00
#
_symmetry.space_group_name_H-M   'P 1'
#
loop_
_entity.id
_entity.type
_entity.pdbx_description
1 polymer ?
#
loop_
_entity_poly.entity_id
_entity_poly.type
_entity_poly.pdbx_seq_one_letter_code
_entity_poly.pdbx_strand_id
1 'polypeptide(L)'
;MRNMIRGFLILTHKLLLILNDEQRLIHHFKSFILKLILSVMITNKTYFTPEELIKFSDDDFKSYIFLLQDNLQKKLKTGETIDEILDKEDPFESLEPLLPEEVYPVLVLAMINNIRSETVMEALIEGFNKGRDNYKDNT
;
A
#
# COMPACT_ATOMS: atom_id res chain seq x y z
N MET A 1 -0.20 1.10 -28.04
CA MET A 1 -0.05 0.82 -26.59
C MET A 1 -0.13 2.07 -25.71
N ARG A 2 0.75 3.07 -25.87
CA ARG A 2 0.80 4.28 -25.01
C ARG A 2 -0.51 5.08 -24.90
N ASN A 3 -1.33 5.10 -25.95
CA ASN A 3 -2.61 5.81 -25.96
C ASN A 3 -3.74 5.03 -25.24
N MET A 4 -3.69 3.69 -25.24
CA MET A 4 -4.61 2.87 -24.44
C MET A 4 -4.33 3.02 -22.95
N ILE A 5 -3.05 3.07 -22.57
CA ILE A 5 -2.62 3.26 -21.17
C ILE A 5 -3.09 4.63 -20.66
N ARG A 6 -2.94 5.69 -21.47
CA ARG A 6 -3.46 7.03 -21.13
C ARG A 6 -4.98 7.06 -21.01
N GLY A 7 -5.70 6.39 -21.92
CA GLY A 7 -7.16 6.27 -21.85
C GLY A 7 -7.63 5.56 -20.58
N PHE A 8 -6.92 4.49 -20.19
CA PHE A 8 -7.18 3.75 -18.97
C PHE A 8 -6.93 4.59 -17.72
N LEU A 9 -5.80 5.32 -17.65
CA LEU A 9 -5.48 6.20 -16.51
C LEU A 9 -6.54 7.30 -16.31
N ILE A 10 -6.98 7.93 -17.40
CA ILE A 10 -8.02 8.98 -17.37
C ILE A 10 -9.35 8.40 -16.86
N LEU A 11 -9.69 7.18 -17.28
CA LEU A 11 -10.91 6.51 -16.84
C LEU A 11 -10.83 6.16 -15.35
N THR A 12 -9.69 5.65 -14.87
CA THR A 12 -9.49 5.34 -13.44
C THR A 12 -9.54 6.58 -12.56
N HIS A 13 -8.97 7.71 -13.02
CA HIS A 13 -9.02 8.97 -12.28
C HIS A 13 -10.44 9.55 -12.21
N LYS A 14 -11.20 9.49 -13.32
CA LYS A 14 -12.61 9.88 -13.34
C LYS A 14 -13.48 9.00 -12.44
N LEU A 15 -13.23 7.69 -12.42
CA LEU A 15 -13.89 6.77 -11.50
C LEU A 15 -13.58 7.11 -10.04
N LEU A 16 -12.33 7.39 -9.70
CA LEU A 16 -11.92 7.76 -8.34
C LEU A 16 -12.62 9.03 -7.85
N LEU A 17 -12.77 10.04 -8.72
CA LEU A 17 -13.51 11.27 -8.41
C LEU A 17 -15.00 11.03 -8.19
N ILE A 18 -15.64 10.19 -9.00
CA ILE A 18 -17.07 9.82 -8.85
C ILE A 18 -17.30 9.06 -7.53
N LEU A 19 -16.35 8.21 -7.13
CA LEU A 19 -16.46 7.41 -5.91
C LEU A 19 -16.26 8.21 -4.62
N ASN A 20 -15.57 9.36 -4.70
CA ASN A 20 -15.37 10.26 -3.56
C ASN A 20 -16.58 11.16 -3.29
N ASP A 21 -17.37 11.52 -4.31
CA ASP A 21 -18.57 12.36 -4.16
C ASP A 21 -19.80 11.57 -3.69
N GLU A 22 -19.91 10.27 -3.98
CA GLU A 22 -21.04 9.46 -3.52
C GLU A 22 -20.82 8.85 -2.13
N GLN A 23 -21.43 9.47 -1.12
CA GLN A 23 -21.60 8.93 0.25
C GLN A 23 -22.39 7.59 0.30
N ARG A 24 -22.89 7.10 -0.84
CA ARG A 24 -23.75 5.91 -0.95
C ARG A 24 -23.03 4.62 -1.29
N LEU A 25 -21.72 4.64 -1.52
CA LEU A 25 -20.99 3.39 -1.70
C LEU A 25 -20.82 2.64 -0.37
N ILE A 26 -21.43 1.47 -0.29
CA ILE A 26 -21.23 0.50 0.80
C ILE A 26 -19.72 0.25 0.92
N HIS A 27 -19.17 0.29 2.14
CA HIS A 27 -17.75 0.11 2.45
C HIS A 27 -17.10 -1.08 1.72
N HIS A 28 -17.84 -2.19 1.58
CA HIS A 28 -17.40 -3.38 0.84
C HIS A 28 -17.15 -3.11 -0.66
N PHE A 29 -17.95 -2.25 -1.29
CA PHE A 29 -17.79 -1.88 -2.69
C PHE A 29 -16.63 -0.90 -2.89
N LYS A 30 -16.39 0.03 -1.95
CA LYS A 30 -15.15 0.85 -1.94
C LYS A 30 -13.90 -0.02 -1.84
N SER A 31 -13.88 -0.99 -0.92
CA SER A 31 -12.77 -1.94 -0.77
C SER A 31 -12.58 -2.81 -2.03
N PHE A 32 -13.66 -3.26 -2.66
CA PHE A 32 -13.58 -4.00 -3.93
C PHE A 32 -13.00 -3.16 -5.06
N ILE A 33 -13.45 -1.92 -5.22
CA ILE A 33 -12.94 -1.03 -6.28
C ILE A 33 -11.49 -0.63 -6.00
N LEU A 34 -11.11 -0.37 -4.74
CA LEU A 34 -9.73 -0.13 -4.35
C LEU A 34 -8.86 -1.36 -4.67
N LYS A 35 -9.31 -2.57 -4.33
CA LYS A 35 -8.64 -3.83 -4.69
C LYS A 35 -8.52 -4.01 -6.21
N LEU A 36 -9.53 -3.62 -6.98
CA LEU A 36 -9.51 -3.70 -8.44
C LEU A 36 -8.51 -2.69 -9.03
N ILE A 37 -8.51 -1.44 -8.54
CA ILE A 37 -7.57 -0.40 -8.96
C ILE A 37 -6.14 -0.80 -8.60
N LEU A 38 -5.91 -1.27 -7.38
CA LEU A 38 -4.63 -1.83 -6.94
C LEU A 38 -4.21 -2.99 -7.85
N SER A 39 -5.11 -3.97 -8.08
CA SER A 39 -4.84 -5.11 -8.95
C SER A 39 -4.44 -4.71 -10.37
N VAL A 40 -5.02 -3.63 -10.92
CA VAL A 40 -4.65 -3.16 -12.26
C VAL A 40 -3.39 -2.28 -12.24
N MET A 41 -3.18 -1.43 -11.24
CA MET A 41 -1.94 -0.66 -11.07
C MET A 41 -0.70 -1.58 -10.95
N ILE A 42 -0.83 -2.69 -10.21
CA ILE A 42 0.22 -3.68 -9.97
C ILE A 42 0.69 -4.37 -11.26
N THR A 43 -0.10 -4.36 -12.33
CA THR A 43 0.33 -4.93 -13.63
C THR A 43 1.38 -4.09 -14.36
N ASN A 44 1.67 -2.85 -13.93
CA ASN A 44 2.67 -1.99 -14.58
C ASN A 44 3.58 -1.18 -13.63
N LYS A 45 3.34 -1.19 -12.30
CA LYS A 45 4.21 -0.59 -11.27
C LYS A 45 4.06 -1.40 -9.97
N THR A 46 5.15 -1.92 -9.41
CA THR A 46 5.09 -2.93 -8.32
C THR A 46 4.84 -2.33 -6.94
N TYR A 47 5.17 -1.05 -6.70
CA TYR A 47 5.04 -0.37 -5.41
C TYR A 47 4.64 1.10 -5.58
N PHE A 48 3.97 1.68 -4.57
CA PHE A 48 3.74 3.13 -4.51
C PHE A 48 5.02 3.83 -4.06
N THR A 49 5.24 5.04 -4.58
CA THR A 49 6.31 5.94 -4.11
C THR A 49 5.94 6.60 -2.80
N PRO A 50 6.90 7.09 -1.99
CA PRO A 50 6.60 7.85 -0.78
C PRO A 50 5.62 9.02 -1.03
N GLU A 51 5.78 9.75 -2.14
CA GLU A 51 4.93 10.90 -2.52
C GLU A 51 3.48 10.49 -2.85
N GLU A 52 3.28 9.24 -3.28
CA GLU A 52 1.96 8.66 -3.49
C GLU A 52 1.35 8.21 -2.15
N LEU A 53 2.17 7.60 -1.28
CA LEU A 53 1.75 7.09 0.01
C LEU A 53 1.30 8.19 0.97
N ILE A 54 1.96 9.35 1.01
CA ILE A 54 1.55 10.46 1.90
C ILE A 54 0.12 10.99 1.68
N LYS A 55 -0.54 10.56 0.60
CA LYS A 55 -1.94 10.92 0.28
C LYS A 55 -2.94 9.90 0.82
N PHE A 56 -2.48 8.78 1.38
CA PHE A 56 -3.33 7.70 1.86
C PHE A 56 -4.03 8.11 3.15
N SER A 57 -5.31 7.72 3.24
CA SER A 57 -6.01 7.64 4.52
C SER A 57 -5.50 6.45 5.35
N ASP A 58 -5.86 6.39 6.62
CA ASP A 58 -5.52 5.26 7.50
C ASP A 58 -6.05 3.92 6.93
N ASP A 59 -7.24 3.93 6.33
CA ASP A 59 -7.85 2.76 5.69
C ASP A 59 -7.12 2.34 4.40
N ASP A 60 -6.67 3.32 3.60
CA ASP A 60 -5.88 3.06 2.40
C ASP A 60 -4.51 2.47 2.77
N PHE A 61 -3.87 3.02 3.81
CA PHE A 61 -2.61 2.51 4.34
C PHE A 61 -2.76 1.09 4.88
N LYS A 62 -3.77 0.82 5.71
CA LYS A 62 -4.10 -0.53 6.19
C LYS A 62 -4.31 -1.51 5.04
N SER A 63 -5.07 -1.10 4.02
CA SER A 63 -5.33 -1.91 2.82
C SER A 63 -4.04 -2.19 2.04
N TYR A 64 -3.13 -1.21 1.97
CA TYR A 64 -1.83 -1.35 1.33
C TYR A 64 -0.91 -2.31 2.09
N ILE A 65 -0.83 -2.23 3.42
CA ILE A 65 -0.08 -3.20 4.23
C ILE A 65 -0.60 -4.62 4.00
N PHE A 66 -1.91 -4.82 3.99
CA PHE A 66 -2.49 -6.14 3.70
C PHE A 66 -2.19 -6.63 2.30
N LEU A 67 -2.15 -5.74 1.31
CA LEU A 67 -1.75 -6.09 -0.05
C LEU A 67 -0.29 -6.54 -0.11
N LEU A 68 0.62 -5.81 0.54
CA LEU A 68 2.03 -6.17 0.61
C LEU A 68 2.21 -7.53 1.30
N GLN A 69 1.52 -7.76 2.42
CA GLN A 69 1.50 -9.05 3.10
C GLN A 69 0.96 -10.16 2.19
N ASP A 70 -0.17 -9.96 1.50
CA ASP A 70 -0.73 -10.95 0.59
C ASP A 70 0.25 -11.31 -0.54
N ASN A 71 0.96 -10.32 -1.09
CA ASN A 71 1.95 -10.53 -2.13
C ASN A 71 3.19 -11.27 -1.63
N LEU A 72 3.73 -10.86 -0.47
CA LEU A 72 4.86 -11.52 0.17
C LEU A 72 4.53 -12.98 0.48
N GLN A 73 3.36 -13.23 1.09
CA GLN A 73 2.93 -14.59 1.45
C GLN A 73 2.67 -15.47 0.22
N LYS A 74 2.28 -14.91 -0.94
CA LYS A 74 2.20 -15.67 -2.19
C LYS A 74 3.58 -16.14 -2.65
N LYS A 75 4.60 -15.28 -2.57
CA LYS A 75 5.99 -15.62 -2.94
C LYS A 75 6.61 -16.62 -1.96
N LEU A 76 6.38 -16.45 -0.66
CA LEU A 76 6.83 -17.45 0.32
C LEU A 76 6.18 -18.83 0.08
N LYS A 77 4.91 -18.86 -0.38
CA LYS A 77 4.22 -20.11 -0.73
C LYS A 77 4.70 -20.77 -2.02
N THR A 78 5.38 -20.05 -2.92
CA THR A 78 6.02 -20.67 -4.10
C THR A 78 7.35 -21.36 -3.75
N GLY A 79 7.79 -21.25 -2.49
CA GLY A 79 9.03 -21.83 -1.99
C GLY A 79 10.21 -20.86 -2.00
N GLU A 80 10.00 -19.59 -2.39
CA GLU A 80 11.02 -18.55 -2.29
C GLU A 80 11.27 -18.21 -0.82
N THR A 81 12.55 -18.05 -0.47
CA THR A 81 12.96 -17.57 0.86
C THR A 81 12.84 -16.05 0.96
N ILE A 82 12.82 -15.52 2.18
CA ILE A 82 12.79 -14.06 2.37
C ILE A 82 14.02 -13.39 1.74
N ASP A 83 15.20 -14.00 1.87
CA ASP A 83 16.44 -13.47 1.30
C ASP A 83 16.37 -13.41 -0.23
N GLU A 84 15.89 -14.47 -0.89
CA GLU A 84 15.70 -14.51 -2.34
C GLU A 84 14.68 -13.48 -2.85
N ILE A 85 13.70 -13.12 -2.03
CA ILE A 85 12.72 -12.08 -2.35
C ILE A 85 13.39 -10.72 -2.24
N LEU A 86 14.08 -10.44 -1.13
CA LEU A 86 14.76 -9.18 -0.86
C LEU A 86 15.90 -8.90 -1.86
N ASP A 87 16.56 -9.94 -2.37
CA ASP A 87 17.56 -9.82 -3.44
C ASP A 87 16.97 -9.31 -4.77
N LYS A 88 15.66 -9.55 -5.00
CA LYS A 88 14.97 -9.19 -6.25
C LYS A 88 14.23 -7.87 -6.14
N GLU A 89 13.70 -7.58 -4.96
CA GLU A 89 12.89 -6.39 -4.68
C GLU A 89 12.88 -6.09 -3.18
N ASP A 90 12.87 -4.80 -2.84
CA ASP A 90 12.53 -4.37 -1.48
C ASP A 90 11.07 -3.88 -1.47
N PRO A 91 10.11 -4.70 -0.99
CA PRO A 91 8.71 -4.31 -0.95
C PRO A 91 8.41 -3.22 0.10
N PHE A 92 9.39 -2.82 0.91
CA PHE A 92 9.25 -1.88 2.02
C PHE A 92 9.96 -0.55 1.77
N GLU A 93 10.77 -0.43 0.71
CA GLU A 93 11.59 0.76 0.39
C GLU A 93 10.81 2.07 0.48
N SER A 94 9.58 2.11 -0.04
CA SER A 94 8.77 3.32 -0.04
C SER A 94 8.16 3.69 1.31
N LEU A 95 8.16 2.75 2.27
CA LEU A 95 7.70 2.97 3.63
C LEU A 95 8.82 3.44 4.56
N GLU A 96 10.09 3.16 4.23
CA GLU A 96 11.26 3.55 5.01
C GLU A 96 11.29 5.05 5.35
N PRO A 97 11.13 6.00 4.41
CA PRO A 97 11.13 7.43 4.74
C PRO A 97 9.85 7.90 5.45
N LEU A 98 8.82 7.06 5.53
CA LEU A 98 7.49 7.40 6.07
C LEU A 98 7.20 6.74 7.42
N LEU A 99 8.13 5.95 7.95
CA LEU A 99 7.99 5.29 9.23
C LEU A 99 9.10 5.73 10.20
N PRO A 100 8.77 6.02 11.46
CA PRO A 100 9.77 6.19 12.51
C PRO A 100 10.66 4.94 12.63
N GLU A 101 11.92 5.15 13.00
CA GLU A 101 12.93 4.10 13.14
C GLU A 101 12.46 2.99 14.10
N GLU A 102 11.73 3.35 15.16
CA GLU A 102 11.18 2.41 16.13
C GLU A 102 9.99 1.58 15.60
N VAL A 103 9.28 2.08 14.57
CA VAL A 103 8.11 1.41 13.98
C VAL A 103 8.51 0.51 12.80
N TYR A 104 9.59 0.83 12.09
CA TYR A 104 10.04 0.05 10.94
C TYR A 104 10.31 -1.44 11.26
N PRO A 105 10.97 -1.81 12.38
CA PRO A 105 11.11 -3.22 12.76
C PRO A 105 9.77 -3.92 13.02
N VAL A 106 8.77 -3.21 13.52
CA VAL A 106 7.41 -3.76 13.74
C VAL A 106 6.76 -4.11 12.41
N LEU A 107 6.91 -3.25 11.40
CA LEU A 107 6.45 -3.52 10.03
C LEU A 107 7.08 -4.80 9.50
N VAL A 108 8.41 -4.91 9.53
CA VAL A 108 9.14 -6.06 9.00
C VAL A 108 8.68 -7.36 9.67
N LEU A 109 8.59 -7.38 11.01
CA LEU A 109 8.13 -8.54 11.75
C LEU A 109 6.68 -8.91 11.41
N ALA A 110 5.80 -7.90 11.28
CA ALA A 110 4.41 -8.11 10.91
C ALA A 110 4.26 -8.67 9.48
N MET A 111 5.11 -8.23 8.56
CA MET A 111 5.10 -8.69 7.16
C MET A 111 5.52 -10.15 7.05
N ILE A 112 6.69 -10.50 7.61
CA ILE A 112 7.25 -11.85 7.54
C ILE A 112 6.34 -12.86 8.23
N ASN A 113 5.84 -12.53 9.43
CA ASN A 113 5.00 -13.43 10.22
C ASN A 113 3.51 -13.34 9.88
N ASN A 114 3.13 -12.54 8.88
CA ASN A 114 1.74 -12.30 8.48
C ASN A 114 0.83 -11.89 9.65
N ILE A 115 1.33 -11.03 10.55
CA ILE A 115 0.58 -10.53 11.70
C ILE A 115 -0.38 -9.44 11.21
N ARG A 116 -1.69 -9.65 11.44
CA ARG A 116 -2.77 -8.75 11.00
C ARG A 116 -3.66 -8.26 12.13
N SER A 117 -3.21 -8.39 13.38
CA SER A 117 -3.95 -7.94 14.54
C SER A 117 -4.16 -6.43 14.52
N GLU A 118 -5.32 -5.98 15.01
CA GLU A 118 -5.64 -4.54 15.10
C GLU A 118 -4.58 -3.76 15.86
N THR A 119 -4.07 -4.26 17.00
CA THR A 119 -3.00 -3.59 17.77
C THR A 119 -1.74 -3.29 16.97
N VAL A 120 -1.32 -4.22 16.10
CA VAL A 120 -0.16 -4.00 15.24
C VAL A 120 -0.49 -2.98 14.15
N MET A 121 -1.69 -3.07 13.57
CA MET A 121 -2.10 -2.12 12.54
C MET A 121 -2.25 -0.69 13.08
N GLU A 122 -2.79 -0.54 14.29
CA GLU A 122 -2.86 0.74 15.01
C GLU A 122 -1.47 1.34 15.20
N ALA A 123 -0.49 0.55 15.66
CA ALA A 123 0.88 1.01 15.81
C ALA A 123 1.52 1.44 14.48
N LEU A 124 1.27 0.69 13.40
CA LEU A 124 1.76 1.02 12.06
C LEU A 124 1.10 2.30 11.52
N ILE A 125 -0.22 2.47 11.70
CA ILE A 125 -0.95 3.68 11.32
C ILE A 125 -0.45 4.89 12.11
N GLU A 126 -0.26 4.76 13.42
CA GLU A 126 0.27 5.84 14.26
C GLU A 126 1.68 6.25 13.80
N GLY A 127 2.55 5.27 13.57
CA GLY A 127 3.89 5.51 13.04
C GLY A 127 3.86 6.19 11.68
N PHE A 128 3.04 5.67 10.75
CA PHE A 128 2.87 6.24 9.42
C PHE A 128 2.38 7.68 9.44
N ASN A 129 1.40 7.99 10.30
CA ASN A 129 0.90 9.36 10.45
C ASN A 129 2.00 10.31 10.96
N LYS A 130 2.80 9.89 11.96
CA LYS A 130 3.95 10.68 12.43
C LYS A 130 5.01 10.88 11.35
N GLY A 131 5.40 9.81 10.66
CA GLY A 131 6.41 9.87 9.61
C GLY A 131 5.95 10.66 8.39
N ARG A 132 4.67 10.56 8.01
CA ARG A 132 4.06 11.36 6.95
C ARG A 132 4.13 12.86 7.25
N ASP A 133 3.80 13.25 8.48
CA ASP A 133 3.81 14.65 8.87
C ASP A 133 5.25 15.20 8.84
N ASN A 134 6.22 14.43 9.36
CA ASN A 134 7.64 14.76 9.25
C ASN A 134 8.15 14.84 7.80
N TYR A 135 7.70 13.94 6.92
CA TYR A 135 8.11 13.93 5.51
C TYR A 135 7.66 15.21 4.80
N LYS A 136 6.40 15.63 5.03
CA LYS A 136 5.83 16.85 4.45
C LYS A 136 6.54 18.12 4.92
N ASP A 137 7.01 18.16 6.16
CA ASP A 137 7.72 19.32 6.71
C ASP A 137 9.13 19.50 6.11
N ASN A 138 9.70 18.44 5.51
CA ASN A 138 11.06 18.41 4.96
C ASN A 138 11.13 18.46 3.42
N THR A 139 10.00 18.46 2.71
CA THR A 139 9.90 18.50 1.24
C THR A 139 9.11 19.70 0.73
#